data_AF-A0A1A8DS03-F1
#
_entry.id   AF-A0A1A8DS03-F1
#
_cell.length_a   1.000
_cell.length_b   1.000
_cell.length_c   1.000
_cell.angle_alpha   90.00
_cell.angle_beta   90.00
_cell.angle_gamma   90.00
#
_symmetry.space_group_name_H-M   'P 1'
#
loop_
_entity.id
_entity.type
_entity.pdbx_description
1 polymer ?
#
loop_
_entity_poly.entity_id
_entity_poly.type
_entity_poly.pdbx_seq_one_letter_code
_entity_poly.pdbx_strand_id
1 'polypeptide(L)'
;MHFDYSSHKYVYSIGENFRSLLPNVSPILNKHYNVCAVVGNSGILTGSRCGTQIEKYDFVFRCNFAPTEIFKKDVGRRTNMTTFNPSILEKYYNNLLTVQDRNNFFLSLKKLDGAVLWIPAFFFHTSATVTRTLVDFFVEHRGQLKVQLAWPGNIMQYINNYWKTKQLSPKRLSTGILMYTLASSMCDQIHLYGFWPFGWDPNTGKELPYHYYDRKGTKFTTKWQESHQLPAEFKLLYKMHTDGVLKLSLSHCA
;
A
#
# COMPACT_ATOMS: atom_id res chain seq x y z
N MET A 1 -11.32 -5.79 -19.27
CA MET A 1 -10.57 -6.29 -18.09
C MET A 1 -11.49 -7.08 -17.18
N HIS A 2 -11.02 -8.22 -16.66
CA HIS A 2 -11.67 -8.95 -15.56
C HIS A 2 -11.01 -8.57 -14.23
N PHE A 3 -11.48 -9.13 -13.12
CA PHE A 3 -11.00 -8.80 -11.77
C PHE A 3 -10.43 -10.03 -11.06
N ASP A 4 -9.20 -9.93 -10.52
CA ASP A 4 -8.45 -11.07 -9.94
C ASP A 4 -9.20 -11.79 -8.80
N TYR A 5 -9.97 -11.06 -8.00
CA TYR A 5 -10.67 -11.59 -6.83
C TYR A 5 -12.19 -11.48 -6.96
N SER A 6 -12.74 -11.51 -8.17
CA SER A 6 -14.18 -11.51 -8.39
C SER A 6 -14.58 -12.53 -9.46
N SER A 7 -15.87 -12.87 -9.53
CA SER A 7 -16.38 -13.76 -10.57
C SER A 7 -16.07 -13.21 -11.98
N HIS A 8 -15.76 -14.09 -12.92
CA HIS A 8 -15.44 -13.77 -14.32
C HIS A 8 -16.56 -13.00 -15.05
N LYS A 9 -17.80 -13.03 -14.55
CA LYS A 9 -18.91 -12.24 -15.12
C LYS A 9 -18.70 -10.72 -15.03
N TYR A 10 -17.86 -10.26 -14.09
CA TYR A 10 -17.58 -8.84 -13.92
C TYR A 10 -16.52 -8.38 -14.90
N VAL A 11 -16.81 -7.29 -15.61
CA VAL A 11 -15.96 -6.71 -16.64
C VAL A 11 -15.83 -5.20 -16.49
N TYR A 12 -14.68 -4.67 -16.87
CA TYR A 12 -14.42 -3.24 -17.02
C TYR A 12 -13.93 -2.96 -18.45
N SER A 13 -14.64 -2.08 -19.16
CA SER A 13 -14.25 -1.65 -20.51
C SER A 13 -13.20 -0.55 -20.45
N ILE A 14 -12.13 -0.69 -21.23
CA ILE A 14 -11.02 0.26 -21.27
C ILE A 14 -11.33 1.31 -22.33
N GLY A 15 -11.73 2.50 -21.88
CA GLY A 15 -11.93 3.68 -22.75
C GLY A 15 -10.65 4.47 -22.99
N GLU A 16 -10.74 5.44 -23.90
CA GLU A 16 -9.63 6.34 -24.27
C GLU A 16 -9.08 7.11 -23.07
N ASN A 17 -9.96 7.65 -22.22
CA ASN A 17 -9.57 8.36 -21.00
C ASN A 17 -8.68 7.50 -20.10
N PHE A 18 -9.07 6.24 -19.83
CA PHE A 18 -8.24 5.33 -19.03
C PHE A 18 -6.90 5.05 -19.72
N ARG A 19 -6.92 4.71 -21.01
CA ARG A 19 -5.69 4.43 -21.78
C ARG A 19 -4.73 5.61 -21.77
N SER A 20 -5.26 6.83 -21.82
CA SER A 20 -4.48 8.06 -21.82
C SER A 20 -3.75 8.34 -20.50
N LEU A 21 -4.12 7.66 -19.40
CA LEU A 21 -3.48 7.74 -18.09
C LEU A 21 -2.45 6.63 -17.84
N LEU A 22 -2.29 5.69 -18.78
CA LEU A 22 -1.29 4.64 -18.67
C LEU A 22 0.10 5.21 -18.99
N PRO A 23 1.15 4.78 -18.27
CA PRO A 23 2.50 5.20 -18.60
C PRO A 23 2.97 4.52 -19.89
N ASN A 24 3.76 5.23 -20.70
CA ASN A 24 4.32 4.68 -21.94
C ASN A 24 5.31 3.53 -21.69
N VAL A 25 6.00 3.56 -20.56
CA VAL A 25 6.93 2.52 -20.10
C VAL A 25 6.68 2.24 -18.62
N SER A 26 7.10 1.07 -18.12
CA SER A 26 6.99 0.77 -16.70
C SER A 26 7.70 1.86 -15.86
N PRO A 27 7.03 2.47 -14.86
CA PRO A 27 7.63 3.51 -14.01
C PRO A 27 8.86 3.05 -13.21
N ILE A 28 9.03 1.73 -13.09
CA ILE A 28 10.15 1.10 -12.38
C ILE A 28 11.18 0.46 -13.32
N LEU A 29 11.04 0.63 -14.65
CA LEU A 29 12.01 0.11 -15.61
C LEU A 29 13.40 0.73 -15.35
N ASN A 30 14.42 -0.12 -15.26
CA ASN A 30 15.81 0.27 -14.98
C ASN A 30 15.98 1.13 -13.72
N LYS A 31 15.09 0.95 -12.73
CA LYS A 31 15.21 1.57 -11.41
C LYS A 31 15.89 0.60 -10.46
N HIS A 32 16.80 1.14 -9.67
CA HIS A 32 17.56 0.40 -8.69
C HIS A 32 17.82 1.29 -7.47
N TYR A 33 17.63 0.75 -6.28
CA TYR A 33 17.77 1.45 -5.01
C TYR A 33 18.55 0.56 -4.05
N ASN A 34 19.42 1.14 -3.23
CA ASN A 34 20.24 0.35 -2.33
C ASN A 34 19.38 -0.14 -1.15
N VAL A 35 18.88 0.78 -0.31
CA VAL A 35 18.07 0.39 0.86
C VAL A 35 16.65 0.94 0.75
N CYS A 36 15.68 0.04 0.75
CA CYS A 36 14.26 0.36 0.67
C CYS A 36 13.54 0.08 1.99
N ALA A 37 12.56 0.94 2.32
CA ALA A 37 11.59 0.64 3.36
C ALA A 37 10.23 0.29 2.77
N VAL A 38 9.63 -0.79 3.25
CA VAL A 38 8.21 -1.08 3.04
C VAL A 38 7.48 -0.86 4.35
N VAL A 39 6.57 0.10 4.36
CA VAL A 39 5.81 0.52 5.54
C VAL A 39 4.38 -0.03 5.42
N GLY A 40 4.12 -1.10 6.18
CA GLY A 40 2.78 -1.57 6.50
C GLY A 40 2.08 -0.66 7.50
N ASN A 41 0.83 -0.98 7.82
CA ASN A 41 -0.03 -0.05 8.55
C ASN A 41 -0.25 -0.41 10.02
N SER A 42 0.43 -1.44 10.56
CA SER A 42 0.18 -1.93 11.93
C SER A 42 0.35 -0.86 13.01
N GLY A 43 -0.49 -0.98 14.05
CA GLY A 43 -0.42 -0.18 15.27
C GLY A 43 0.92 -0.22 16.00
N ILE A 44 1.77 -1.22 15.76
CA ILE A 44 3.13 -1.34 16.33
C ILE A 44 4.01 -0.12 16.03
N LEU A 45 3.69 0.66 14.99
CA LEU A 45 4.42 1.88 14.69
C LEU A 45 4.13 3.02 15.67
N THR A 46 3.01 2.99 16.39
CA THR A 46 2.59 4.06 17.30
C THR A 46 3.62 4.25 18.42
N GLY A 47 4.26 5.42 18.49
CA GLY A 47 5.31 5.72 19.47
C GLY A 47 6.68 5.12 19.18
N SER A 48 6.85 4.43 18.05
CA SER A 48 8.11 3.78 17.66
C SER A 48 9.24 4.75 17.35
N ARG A 49 8.94 6.02 17.05
CA ARG A 49 9.92 7.03 16.61
C ARG A 49 10.74 6.65 15.38
N CYS A 50 10.26 5.69 14.59
CA CYS A 50 10.96 5.21 13.40
C CYS A 50 10.96 6.18 12.22
N GLY A 51 10.27 7.32 12.31
CA GLY A 51 10.12 8.24 11.20
C GLY A 51 11.45 8.78 10.67
N THR A 52 12.35 9.19 11.56
CA THR A 52 13.69 9.69 11.18
C THR A 52 14.52 8.62 10.49
N GLN A 53 14.39 7.36 10.90
CA GLN A 53 15.09 6.26 10.25
C GLN A 53 14.48 5.94 8.88
N ILE A 54 13.14 5.92 8.77
CA ILE A 54 12.43 5.64 7.52
C ILE A 54 12.76 6.68 6.43
N GLU A 55 12.93 7.95 6.81
CA GLU A 55 13.25 9.02 5.85
C GLU A 55 14.64 8.91 5.21
N LYS A 56 15.56 8.16 5.84
CA LYS A 56 16.94 7.96 5.35
C LYS A 56 17.04 6.94 4.21
N TYR A 57 16.04 6.07 4.03
CA TYR A 57 16.07 5.05 2.98
C TYR A 57 15.90 5.67 1.59
N ASP A 58 16.48 5.03 0.58
CA ASP A 58 16.49 5.51 -0.80
C ASP A 58 15.08 5.52 -1.40
N PHE A 59 14.28 4.52 -1.05
CA PHE A 59 12.92 4.38 -1.54
C PHE A 59 11.96 3.90 -0.44
N VAL A 60 10.84 4.58 -0.29
CA VAL A 60 9.80 4.24 0.71
C VAL A 60 8.50 3.86 0.02
N PHE A 61 8.09 2.60 0.22
CA PHE A 61 6.78 2.07 -0.15
C PHE A 61 5.80 2.21 1.01
N ARG A 62 4.58 2.67 0.72
CA ARG A 62 3.47 2.75 1.68
C ARG A 62 2.23 2.04 1.16
N CYS A 63 1.37 1.61 2.07
CA CYS A 63 0.19 0.83 1.73
C CYS A 63 -1.10 1.64 1.88
N ASN A 64 -1.95 1.59 0.86
CA ASN A 64 -3.34 2.04 0.88
C ASN A 64 -3.51 3.52 1.26
N PHE A 65 -2.65 4.39 0.71
CA PHE A 65 -2.71 5.85 0.91
C PHE A 65 -2.72 6.25 2.39
N ALA A 66 -1.99 5.50 3.22
CA ALA A 66 -1.97 5.71 4.66
C ALA A 66 -1.45 7.10 5.05
N PRO A 67 -2.05 7.76 6.06
CA PRO A 67 -1.70 9.11 6.46
C PRO A 67 -0.32 9.18 7.11
N THR A 68 0.42 10.26 6.86
CA THR A 68 1.77 10.48 7.40
C THR A 68 1.90 11.74 8.25
N GLU A 69 1.18 12.82 7.94
CA GLU A 69 1.47 14.15 8.52
C GLU A 69 1.46 14.20 10.05
N ILE A 70 0.40 13.69 10.67
CA ILE A 70 0.27 13.68 12.14
C ILE A 70 1.08 12.55 12.79
N PHE A 71 1.51 11.56 12.00
CA PHE A 71 2.23 10.36 12.46
C PHE A 71 3.72 10.40 12.09
N LYS A 72 4.21 11.52 11.54
CA LYS A 72 5.55 11.61 10.92
C LYS A 72 6.70 11.22 11.85
N LYS A 73 6.55 11.41 13.16
CA LYS A 73 7.56 11.01 14.15
C LYS A 73 7.78 9.50 14.13
N ASP A 74 6.72 8.74 13.88
CA ASP A 74 6.72 7.29 13.92
C ASP A 74 6.91 6.68 12.52
N VAL A 75 6.29 7.27 11.49
CA VAL A 75 6.24 6.65 10.16
C VAL A 75 6.96 7.44 9.06
N GLY A 76 7.47 8.64 9.38
CA GLY A 76 8.12 9.54 8.42
C GLY A 76 7.15 10.18 7.42
N ARG A 77 7.64 11.14 6.63
CA ARG A 77 6.88 11.79 5.54
C ARG A 77 7.26 11.27 4.16
N ARG A 78 8.52 10.85 3.97
CA ARG A 78 9.03 10.40 2.67
C ARG A 78 8.15 9.29 2.10
N THR A 79 7.73 9.46 0.86
CA THR A 79 6.88 8.51 0.13
C THR A 79 7.34 8.51 -1.32
N ASN A 80 7.84 7.39 -1.81
CA ASN A 80 8.24 7.24 -3.20
C ASN A 80 7.22 6.40 -3.98
N MET A 81 6.53 5.49 -3.30
CA MET A 81 5.36 4.80 -3.83
C MET A 81 4.31 4.61 -2.74
N THR A 82 3.03 4.80 -3.08
CA THR A 82 1.93 4.38 -2.21
C THR A 82 0.85 3.71 -3.04
N THR A 83 0.29 2.60 -2.53
CA THR A 83 -0.83 1.96 -3.21
C THR A 83 -2.12 2.72 -2.94
N PHE A 84 -3.05 2.68 -3.90
CA PHE A 84 -4.33 3.35 -3.80
C PHE A 84 -5.45 2.44 -4.32
N ASN A 85 -6.15 1.77 -3.41
CA ASN A 85 -7.39 1.09 -3.79
C ASN A 85 -8.44 2.15 -4.15
N PRO A 86 -9.10 2.09 -5.32
CA PRO A 86 -10.11 3.08 -5.70
C PRO A 86 -11.21 3.30 -4.64
N SER A 87 -11.56 2.30 -3.84
CA SER A 87 -12.54 2.46 -2.75
C SER A 87 -12.15 3.48 -1.67
N ILE A 88 -10.89 3.93 -1.64
CA ILE A 88 -10.44 5.05 -0.81
C ILE A 88 -11.20 6.34 -1.14
N LEU A 89 -11.55 6.57 -2.42
CA LEU A 89 -12.36 7.73 -2.80
C LEU A 89 -13.74 7.70 -2.16
N GLU A 90 -14.41 6.55 -2.18
CA GLU A 90 -15.72 6.38 -1.55
C GLU A 90 -15.62 6.59 -0.04
N LYS A 91 -14.63 5.95 0.59
CA LYS A 91 -14.49 5.93 2.05
C LYS A 91 -14.03 7.26 2.66
N TYR A 92 -13.15 7.99 1.99
CA TYR A 92 -12.47 9.16 2.58
C TYR A 92 -12.65 10.47 1.81
N TYR A 93 -13.16 10.41 0.58
CA TYR A 93 -13.33 11.59 -0.27
C TYR A 93 -14.74 11.67 -0.86
N ASN A 94 -15.72 10.99 -0.27
CA ASN A 94 -17.14 11.09 -0.63
C ASN A 94 -17.38 11.01 -2.15
N ASN A 95 -16.70 10.08 -2.84
CA ASN A 95 -16.76 9.90 -4.29
C ASN A 95 -16.50 11.18 -5.12
N LEU A 96 -15.76 12.15 -4.57
CA LEU A 96 -15.46 13.43 -5.22
C LEU A 96 -16.71 14.23 -5.62
N LEU A 97 -17.81 14.07 -4.89
CA LEU A 97 -19.11 14.68 -5.21
C LEU A 97 -19.14 16.20 -5.00
N THR A 98 -18.33 16.74 -4.07
CA THR A 98 -18.31 18.18 -3.77
C THR A 98 -16.98 18.83 -4.19
N VAL A 99 -17.00 20.16 -4.37
CA VAL A 99 -15.80 20.96 -4.64
C VAL A 99 -14.77 20.78 -3.52
N GLN A 100 -15.22 20.73 -2.26
CA GLN A 100 -14.34 20.54 -1.11
C GLN A 100 -13.67 19.16 -1.13
N ASP A 101 -14.42 18.10 -1.45
CA ASP A 101 -13.90 16.73 -1.53
C ASP A 101 -12.84 16.60 -2.64
N ARG A 102 -13.13 17.19 -3.80
CA ARG A 102 -12.21 17.27 -4.94
C ARG A 102 -10.94 18.03 -4.59
N ASN A 103 -11.05 19.17 -3.92
CA ASN A 103 -9.91 19.95 -3.46
C ASN A 103 -9.08 19.18 -2.41
N ASN A 104 -9.73 18.51 -1.46
CA ASN A 104 -9.06 17.68 -0.46
C ASN A 104 -8.24 16.55 -1.12
N PHE A 105 -8.81 15.89 -2.12
CA PHE A 105 -8.13 14.85 -2.88
C PHE A 105 -6.96 15.42 -3.70
N PHE A 106 -7.18 16.53 -4.41
CA PHE A 106 -6.14 17.24 -5.15
C PHE A 106 -4.95 17.62 -4.25
N LEU A 107 -5.22 18.21 -3.08
CA LEU A 107 -4.19 18.59 -2.11
C LEU A 107 -3.46 17.37 -1.55
N SER A 108 -4.15 16.25 -1.37
CA SER A 108 -3.54 14.99 -0.92
C SER A 108 -2.58 14.44 -1.98
N LEU A 109 -2.97 14.49 -3.25
CA LEU A 109 -2.11 14.10 -4.38
C LEU A 109 -0.94 15.05 -4.58
N LYS A 110 -1.15 16.36 -4.42
CA LYS A 110 -0.09 17.37 -4.55
C LYS A 110 1.06 17.13 -3.55
N LYS A 111 0.75 16.62 -2.35
CA LYS A 111 1.75 16.26 -1.34
C LYS A 111 2.63 15.06 -1.73
N LEU A 112 2.16 14.21 -2.65
CA LEU A 112 2.96 13.09 -3.16
C LEU A 112 4.07 13.53 -4.12
N ASP A 113 4.02 14.77 -4.62
CA ASP A 113 4.98 15.31 -5.59
C ASP A 113 5.23 14.32 -6.74
N GLY A 114 6.47 13.87 -6.97
CA GLY A 114 6.83 12.91 -8.02
C GLY A 114 6.67 11.43 -7.66
N ALA A 115 6.03 11.09 -6.54
CA ALA A 115 5.87 9.69 -6.12
C ALA A 115 4.95 8.91 -7.07
N VAL A 116 5.08 7.58 -7.03
CA VAL A 116 4.22 6.66 -7.77
C VAL A 116 2.95 6.37 -6.97
N LEU A 117 1.80 6.68 -7.54
CA LEU A 117 0.50 6.25 -7.07
C LEU A 117 0.12 4.95 -7.79
N TRP A 118 0.18 3.83 -7.07
CA TRP A 118 -0.03 2.49 -7.62
C TRP A 118 -1.48 2.02 -7.40
N ILE A 119 -2.28 1.99 -8.47
CA ILE A 119 -3.75 1.89 -8.41
C ILE A 119 -4.24 0.53 -8.93
N PRO A 120 -4.47 -0.48 -8.05
CA PRO A 120 -4.97 -1.80 -8.46
C PRO A 120 -6.48 -1.80 -8.73
N ALA A 121 -6.87 -1.17 -9.84
CA ALA A 121 -8.28 -1.05 -10.25
C ALA A 121 -8.93 -2.39 -10.66
N PHE A 122 -8.12 -3.42 -10.98
CA PHE A 122 -8.61 -4.70 -11.49
C PHE A 122 -8.52 -5.86 -10.49
N PHE A 123 -8.45 -5.56 -9.19
CA PHE A 123 -8.47 -6.60 -8.16
C PHE A 123 -9.89 -6.97 -7.71
N PHE A 124 -10.77 -5.98 -7.56
CA PHE A 124 -12.14 -6.16 -7.08
C PHE A 124 -13.15 -5.47 -8.00
N HIS A 125 -14.22 -6.16 -8.38
CA HIS A 125 -15.26 -5.57 -9.23
C HIS A 125 -15.96 -4.36 -8.57
N THR A 126 -15.97 -4.27 -7.24
CA THR A 126 -16.50 -3.12 -6.50
C THR A 126 -15.77 -1.82 -6.80
N SER A 127 -14.53 -1.89 -7.31
CA SER A 127 -13.77 -0.71 -7.75
C SER A 127 -14.25 -0.13 -9.09
N ALA A 128 -15.11 -0.82 -9.84
CA ALA A 128 -15.44 -0.45 -11.23
C ALA A 128 -16.02 0.97 -11.38
N THR A 129 -17.05 1.31 -10.60
CA THR A 129 -17.70 2.63 -10.69
C THR A 129 -16.76 3.73 -10.23
N VAL A 130 -16.12 3.54 -9.08
CA VAL A 130 -15.21 4.54 -8.48
C VAL A 130 -13.96 4.75 -9.33
N THR A 131 -13.52 3.73 -10.08
CA THR A 131 -12.42 3.86 -11.05
C THR A 131 -12.76 4.86 -12.15
N ARG A 132 -14.02 4.95 -12.60
CA ARG A 132 -14.44 5.94 -13.61
C ARG A 132 -14.28 7.36 -13.07
N THR A 133 -14.81 7.60 -11.87
CA THR A 133 -14.65 8.89 -11.16
C THR A 133 -13.17 9.28 -11.00
N LEU A 134 -12.32 8.31 -10.63
CA LEU A 134 -10.89 8.52 -10.49
C LEU A 134 -10.21 8.87 -11.81
N VAL A 135 -10.58 8.19 -12.90
CA VAL A 135 -10.07 8.46 -14.26
C VAL A 135 -10.47 9.86 -14.70
N ASP A 136 -11.75 10.22 -14.56
CA ASP A 136 -12.25 11.54 -14.96
C ASP A 136 -11.53 12.66 -14.21
N PHE A 137 -11.33 12.49 -12.90
CA PHE A 137 -10.56 13.43 -12.09
C PHE A 137 -9.11 13.62 -12.61
N PHE A 138 -8.41 12.54 -12.95
CA PHE A 138 -7.03 12.65 -13.45
C PHE A 138 -6.94 13.22 -14.87
N VAL A 139 -7.94 12.95 -15.73
CA VAL A 139 -8.02 13.56 -17.06
C VAL A 139 -8.24 15.07 -16.94
N GLU A 140 -9.16 15.49 -16.07
CA GLU A 140 -9.46 16.90 -15.81
C GLU A 140 -8.26 17.69 -15.27
N HIS A 141 -7.46 17.06 -14.39
CA HIS A 141 -6.29 17.70 -13.77
C HIS A 141 -4.96 17.32 -14.45
N ARG A 142 -5.01 16.88 -15.71
CA ARG A 142 -3.82 16.48 -16.47
C ARG A 142 -2.80 17.62 -16.49
N GLY A 143 -1.55 17.31 -16.15
CA GLY A 143 -0.45 18.26 -16.12
C GLY A 143 -0.40 19.17 -14.89
N GLN A 144 -1.40 19.12 -14.00
CA GLN A 144 -1.42 19.94 -12.77
C GLN A 144 -0.76 19.24 -11.56
N LEU A 145 -0.61 17.92 -11.64
CA LEU A 145 -0.01 17.08 -10.61
C LEU A 145 1.24 16.40 -11.17
N LYS A 146 2.27 16.29 -10.34
CA LYS A 146 3.52 15.58 -10.68
C LYS A 146 3.48 14.08 -10.39
N VAL A 147 2.41 13.62 -9.74
CA VAL A 147 2.26 12.23 -9.31
C VAL A 147 2.31 11.30 -10.52
N GLN A 148 3.07 10.21 -10.39
CA GLN A 148 3.19 9.23 -11.46
C GLN A 148 2.13 8.14 -11.26
N LEU A 149 1.28 7.93 -12.26
CA LEU A 149 0.23 6.92 -12.18
C LEU A 149 0.74 5.55 -12.65
N ALA A 150 0.50 4.51 -11.86
CA ALA A 150 0.77 3.13 -12.22
C ALA A 150 -0.50 2.28 -12.04
N TRP A 151 -0.89 1.54 -13.09
CA TRP A 151 -2.14 0.78 -13.13
C TRP A 151 -1.83 -0.70 -13.37
N PRO A 152 -1.55 -1.50 -12.32
CA PRO A 152 -1.35 -2.94 -12.48
C PRO A 152 -2.60 -3.61 -13.07
N GLY A 153 -2.37 -4.56 -13.97
CA GLY A 153 -3.40 -5.43 -14.53
C GLY A 153 -3.74 -6.62 -13.62
N ASN A 154 -4.14 -7.72 -14.24
CA ASN A 154 -4.41 -9.00 -13.59
C ASN A 154 -3.09 -9.73 -13.26
N ILE A 155 -2.43 -9.33 -12.17
CA ILE A 155 -1.08 -9.81 -11.80
C ILE A 155 -1.08 -10.83 -10.67
N MET A 156 -2.16 -10.94 -9.90
CA MET A 156 -2.12 -11.70 -8.65
C MET A 156 -1.90 -13.19 -8.86
N GLN A 157 -2.28 -13.77 -10.01
CA GLN A 157 -1.95 -15.16 -10.32
C GLN A 157 -0.45 -15.44 -10.32
N TYR A 158 0.36 -14.52 -10.86
CA TYR A 158 1.82 -14.66 -10.92
C TYR A 158 2.45 -14.49 -9.54
N ILE A 159 1.99 -13.48 -8.78
CA ILE A 159 2.44 -13.24 -7.41
C ILE A 159 2.10 -14.42 -6.51
N ASN A 160 0.87 -14.94 -6.61
CA ASN A 160 0.42 -16.11 -5.85
C ASN A 160 1.25 -17.35 -6.16
N ASN A 161 1.67 -17.56 -7.42
CA ASN A 161 2.48 -18.72 -7.78
C ASN A 161 3.83 -18.74 -7.06
N TYR A 162 4.51 -17.59 -6.93
CA TYR A 162 5.74 -17.49 -6.15
C TYR A 162 5.50 -17.85 -4.67
N TRP A 163 4.52 -17.21 -4.02
CA TRP A 163 4.26 -17.42 -2.58
C TRP A 163 3.75 -18.83 -2.25
N LYS A 164 3.05 -19.49 -3.18
CA LYS A 164 2.69 -20.91 -3.06
C LYS A 164 3.92 -21.80 -2.92
N THR A 165 5.03 -21.51 -3.60
CA THR A 165 6.30 -22.27 -3.43
C THR A 165 6.87 -22.14 -2.02
N LYS A 166 6.48 -21.09 -1.29
CA LYS A 166 6.85 -20.83 0.10
C LYS A 166 5.78 -21.31 1.09
N GLN A 167 4.88 -22.18 0.64
CA GLN A 167 3.77 -22.74 1.44
C GLN A 167 2.80 -21.67 1.98
N LEU A 168 2.72 -20.52 1.29
CA LEU A 168 1.77 -19.45 1.60
C LEU A 168 0.72 -19.38 0.50
N SER A 169 -0.50 -19.84 0.80
CA SER A 169 -1.61 -19.93 -0.16
C SER A 169 -2.94 -19.39 0.38
N PRO A 170 -2.99 -18.11 0.81
CA PRO A 170 -4.25 -17.51 1.23
C PRO A 170 -5.20 -17.32 0.05
N LYS A 171 -6.49 -17.10 0.34
CA LYS A 171 -7.44 -16.60 -0.67
C LYS A 171 -6.96 -15.28 -1.28
N ARG A 172 -6.35 -14.42 -0.47
CA ARG A 172 -5.82 -13.11 -0.86
C ARG A 172 -4.55 -12.77 -0.08
N LEU A 173 -3.45 -12.57 -0.80
CA LEU A 173 -2.25 -11.96 -0.24
C LEU A 173 -2.53 -10.50 0.18
N SER A 174 -1.86 -10.02 1.21
CA SER A 174 -1.95 -8.62 1.63
C SER A 174 -1.26 -7.66 0.67
N THR A 175 -1.63 -6.38 0.74
CA THR A 175 -0.89 -5.31 0.05
C THR A 175 0.57 -5.25 0.52
N GLY A 176 0.85 -5.54 1.80
CA GLY A 176 2.20 -5.46 2.35
C GLY A 176 3.16 -6.46 1.70
N ILE A 177 2.75 -7.73 1.60
CA ILE A 177 3.58 -8.76 0.96
C ILE A 177 3.69 -8.57 -0.56
N LEU A 178 2.66 -7.98 -1.19
CA LEU A 178 2.72 -7.54 -2.59
C LEU A 178 3.78 -6.43 -2.77
N MET A 179 3.83 -5.45 -1.87
CA MET A 179 4.86 -4.39 -1.91
C MET A 179 6.26 -4.93 -1.63
N TYR A 180 6.41 -5.92 -0.75
CA TYR A 180 7.68 -6.64 -0.60
C TYR A 180 8.09 -7.31 -1.93
N THR A 181 7.15 -7.98 -2.60
CA THR A 181 7.41 -8.64 -3.89
C THR A 181 7.88 -7.63 -4.93
N LEU A 182 7.23 -6.47 -5.02
CA LEU A 182 7.62 -5.40 -5.93
C LEU A 182 8.97 -4.76 -5.56
N ALA A 183 9.23 -4.54 -4.27
CA ALA A 183 10.51 -4.00 -3.80
C ALA A 183 11.68 -4.94 -4.16
N SER A 184 11.47 -6.26 -4.09
CA SER A 184 12.51 -7.26 -4.39
C SER A 184 13.04 -7.22 -5.83
N SER A 185 12.33 -6.61 -6.78
CA SER A 185 12.82 -6.46 -8.15
C SER A 185 13.64 -5.19 -8.40
N MET A 186 13.78 -4.30 -7.40
CA MET A 186 14.46 -3.00 -7.58
C MET A 186 15.27 -2.53 -6.35
N CYS A 187 15.35 -3.33 -5.28
CA CYS A 187 16.00 -2.96 -4.03
C CYS A 187 17.06 -4.00 -3.63
N ASP A 188 18.28 -3.58 -3.28
CA ASP A 188 19.32 -4.48 -2.76
C ASP A 188 18.97 -4.99 -1.36
N GLN A 189 18.43 -4.12 -0.50
CA GLN A 189 18.06 -4.42 0.87
C GLN A 189 16.65 -3.90 1.18
N ILE A 190 15.85 -4.70 1.88
CA ILE A 190 14.46 -4.37 2.23
C ILE A 190 14.27 -4.39 3.74
N HIS A 191 13.85 -3.25 4.28
CA HIS A 191 13.51 -3.08 5.69
C HIS A 191 11.99 -2.92 5.84
N LEU A 192 11.39 -3.79 6.64
CA LEU A 192 9.96 -3.82 6.90
C LEU A 192 9.63 -3.11 8.20
N TYR A 193 8.60 -2.27 8.14
CA TYR A 193 8.03 -1.51 9.26
C TYR A 193 6.51 -1.69 9.29
N GLY A 194 5.91 -1.83 10.47
CA GLY A 194 4.45 -1.94 10.56
C GLY A 194 3.87 -3.26 10.05
N PHE A 195 4.67 -4.33 10.06
CA PHE A 195 4.26 -5.70 9.75
C PHE A 195 4.08 -6.49 11.05
N TRP A 196 2.95 -6.25 11.73
CA TRP A 196 2.59 -6.93 12.96
C TRP A 196 1.07 -7.09 13.05
N PRO A 197 0.52 -8.28 12.77
CA PRO A 197 -0.92 -8.49 12.64
C PRO A 197 -1.58 -8.92 13.97
N PHE A 198 -1.06 -8.46 15.11
CA PHE A 198 -1.55 -8.84 16.44
C PHE A 198 -1.89 -7.61 17.28
N GLY A 199 -2.87 -7.78 18.19
CA GLY A 199 -3.41 -6.71 19.03
C GLY A 199 -2.63 -6.41 20.30
N TRP A 200 -1.37 -6.84 20.39
CA TRP A 200 -0.51 -6.67 21.56
C TRP A 200 0.91 -6.35 21.12
N ASP A 201 1.63 -5.53 21.87
CA ASP A 201 3.01 -5.15 21.58
C ASP A 201 3.98 -6.28 21.99
N PRO A 202 4.91 -6.71 21.10
CA PRO A 202 5.77 -7.86 21.37
C PRO A 202 6.76 -7.66 22.52
N ASN A 203 7.08 -6.41 22.89
CA ASN A 203 8.09 -6.09 23.90
C ASN A 203 7.46 -5.76 25.25
N THR A 204 6.26 -5.18 25.25
CA THR A 204 5.60 -4.65 26.46
C THR A 204 4.31 -5.40 26.84
N GLY A 205 3.75 -6.20 25.93
CA GLY A 205 2.48 -6.90 26.11
C GLY A 205 1.24 -5.99 26.13
N LYS A 206 1.42 -4.67 25.95
CA LYS A 206 0.31 -3.70 25.95
C LYS A 206 -0.57 -3.86 24.71
N GLU A 207 -1.85 -3.54 24.85
CA GLU A 207 -2.78 -3.56 23.72
C GLU A 207 -2.33 -2.58 22.61
N LEU A 208 -2.44 -3.04 21.36
CA LEU A 208 -2.18 -2.24 20.17
C LEU A 208 -3.44 -2.12 19.31
N PRO A 209 -3.69 -0.95 18.68
CA PRO A 209 -4.70 -0.84 17.65
C PRO A 209 -4.28 -1.64 16.41
N TYR A 210 -5.23 -1.89 15.50
CA TYR A 210 -4.92 -2.59 14.25
C TYR A 210 -4.06 -1.69 13.33
N HIS A 211 -4.43 -0.41 13.18
CA HIS A 211 -3.63 0.56 12.44
C HIS A 211 -2.97 1.60 13.34
N TYR A 212 -1.81 2.10 12.94
CA TYR A 212 -1.15 3.22 13.62
C TYR A 212 -1.95 4.53 13.58
N TYR A 213 -2.90 4.63 12.64
CA TYR A 213 -3.78 5.79 12.47
C TYR A 213 -5.19 5.57 13.00
N ASP A 214 -5.45 4.47 13.69
CA ASP A 214 -6.70 4.32 14.44
C ASP A 214 -6.72 5.30 15.61
N ARG A 215 -7.92 5.67 16.09
CA ARG A 215 -8.06 6.56 17.24
C ARG A 215 -7.48 5.87 18.49
N LYS A 216 -6.89 6.65 19.39
CA LYS A 216 -6.36 6.12 20.66
C LYS A 216 -7.48 5.40 21.42
N GLY A 217 -7.22 4.17 21.86
CA GLY A 217 -8.19 3.32 22.54
C GLY A 217 -9.10 2.49 21.62
N THR A 218 -8.93 2.58 20.30
CA THR A 218 -9.59 1.65 19.37
C THR A 218 -9.09 0.23 19.63
N LYS A 219 -10.03 -0.68 19.95
CA LYS A 219 -9.71 -2.10 20.17
C LYS A 219 -9.29 -2.77 18.86
N PHE A 220 -8.30 -3.65 18.95
CA PHE A 220 -7.90 -4.51 17.84
C PHE A 220 -9.09 -5.33 17.34
N THR A 221 -9.19 -5.52 16.03
CA THR A 221 -10.26 -6.31 15.42
C THR A 221 -9.71 -7.17 14.29
N THR A 222 -10.08 -8.45 14.30
CA THR A 222 -9.70 -9.43 13.30
C THR A 222 -10.61 -9.39 12.06
N LYS A 223 -11.75 -8.68 12.12
CA LYS A 223 -12.70 -8.60 11.00
C LYS A 223 -12.06 -8.08 9.71
N TRP A 224 -11.13 -7.13 9.82
CA TRP A 224 -10.43 -6.55 8.67
C TRP A 224 -9.43 -7.49 7.99
N GLN A 225 -9.06 -8.59 8.65
CA GLN A 225 -8.10 -9.57 8.13
C GLN A 225 -8.72 -10.92 7.78
N GLU A 226 -10.04 -11.12 7.92
CA GLU A 226 -10.69 -12.43 7.66
C GLU A 226 -10.49 -12.94 6.23
N SER A 227 -10.33 -12.04 5.27
CA SER A 227 -10.03 -12.38 3.87
C SER A 227 -8.55 -12.67 3.61
N HIS A 228 -7.68 -12.43 4.59
CA HIS A 228 -6.24 -12.56 4.53
C HIS A 228 -5.75 -13.66 5.50
N GLN A 229 -4.48 -14.07 5.36
CA GLN A 229 -3.80 -14.90 6.37
C GLN A 229 -2.59 -14.16 6.93
N LEU A 230 -2.81 -12.96 7.47
CA LEU A 230 -1.73 -12.08 7.93
C LEU A 230 -0.80 -12.74 8.97
N PRO A 231 -1.27 -13.56 9.93
CA PRO A 231 -0.36 -14.29 10.82
C PRO A 231 0.57 -15.27 10.08
N ALA A 232 0.10 -15.92 9.01
CA ALA A 232 0.91 -16.81 8.19
C ALA A 232 1.93 -16.02 7.34
N GLU A 233 1.50 -14.89 6.75
CA GLU A 233 2.42 -13.97 6.07
C GLU A 233 3.51 -13.47 7.02
N PHE A 234 3.14 -13.03 8.23
CA PHE A 234 4.07 -12.59 9.24
C PHE A 234 5.06 -13.67 9.64
N LYS A 235 4.60 -14.90 9.88
CA LYS A 235 5.47 -16.04 10.22
C LYS A 235 6.54 -16.26 9.14
N LEU A 236 6.15 -16.15 7.87
CA LEU A 236 7.08 -16.29 6.74
C LEU A 236 8.06 -15.11 6.68
N LEU A 237 7.59 -13.87 6.81
CA LEU A 237 8.44 -12.67 6.84
C LEU A 237 9.42 -12.69 8.03
N TYR A 238 8.99 -13.18 9.19
CA TYR A 238 9.84 -13.36 10.36
C TYR A 238 10.93 -14.41 10.10
N LYS A 239 10.59 -15.53 9.45
CA LYS A 239 11.61 -16.51 9.02
C LYS A 239 12.60 -15.89 8.03
N MET A 240 12.12 -15.12 7.06
CA MET A 240 13.00 -14.41 6.11
C MET A 240 13.91 -13.40 6.82
N HIS A 241 13.43 -12.80 7.91
CA HIS A 241 14.23 -11.94 8.76
C HIS A 241 15.35 -12.72 9.46
N THR A 242 15.03 -13.86 10.09
CA THR A 242 16.05 -14.70 10.76
C THR A 242 17.07 -15.27 9.79
N ASP A 243 16.65 -15.54 8.55
CA ASP A 243 17.51 -16.04 7.48
C ASP A 243 18.35 -14.92 6.80
N GLY A 244 18.21 -13.66 7.24
CA GLY A 244 18.99 -12.52 6.73
C GLY A 244 18.53 -11.96 5.39
N VAL A 245 17.37 -12.40 4.87
CA VAL A 245 16.83 -11.99 3.56
C VAL A 245 16.23 -10.57 3.61
N LEU A 246 15.68 -10.18 4.77
CA LEU A 246 15.10 -8.86 5.01
C LEU A 246 15.31 -8.43 6.47
N LYS A 247 15.07 -7.16 6.77
CA LYS A 247 15.05 -6.68 8.17
C LYS A 247 13.62 -6.38 8.61
N LEU A 248 13.11 -7.10 9.60
CA LEU A 248 11.78 -6.87 10.17
C LEU A 248 11.87 -6.06 11.47
N SER A 249 11.35 -4.84 11.49
CA SER A 249 11.41 -3.97 12.67
C SER A 249 10.18 -4.14 13.56
N LEU A 250 10.39 -4.61 14.79
CA LEU A 250 9.35 -4.90 15.79
C LEU A 250 9.55 -4.14 17.12
N SER A 251 10.42 -3.13 17.13
CA SER A 251 10.76 -2.32 18.30
C SER A 251 10.85 -0.85 17.94
N HIS A 252 10.98 0.01 18.95
CA HIS A 252 11.27 1.42 18.74
C HIS A 252 12.62 1.61 18.02
N CYS A 253 12.71 2.67 17.23
CA CYS A 253 13.94 3.10 16.59
C CYS A 253 14.69 4.11 17.48
N ALA A 254 16.00 4.16 17.29
CA ALA A 254 16.90 5.11 17.96
C ALA A 254 16.84 6.51 17.32
#